data_AF-A0A7S0AWH3-F1
#
_entry.id   AF-A0A7S0AWH3-F1
#
_cell.length_a   1.000
_cell.length_b   1.000
_cell.length_c   1.000
_cell.angle_alpha   90.00
_cell.angle_beta   90.00
_cell.angle_gamma   90.00
#
_symmetry.space_group_name_H-M   'P 1'
#
loop_
_entity.id
_entity.type
_entity.pdbx_description
1 polymer ?
#
loop_
_entity_poly.entity_id
_entity_poly.type
_entity_poly.pdbx_seq_one_letter_code
_entity_poly.pdbx_strand_id
1 'polypeptide(L)'
;PMHGGFVGKGMLTAAISGETFASPTIDAVLSAIVQVTGPKGCLLIIKNYTGDRLNFSLAAQRARTQFGLKVETVVTCDDVATAAERGIAGTLFVHKVAGAAAEAGKPLDEVKACATAVIDAT
;
A
#
# COMPACT_ATOMS: atom_id res chain seq x y z
N PRO A 1 -14.01 -8.08 -4.08
CA PRO A 1 -13.27 -8.37 -2.83
C PRO A 1 -12.09 -7.42 -2.58
N MET A 2 -11.38 -6.99 -3.63
CA MET A 2 -10.26 -6.05 -3.48
C MET A 2 -10.75 -4.69 -2.93
N HIS A 3 -10.15 -4.10 -1.89
CA HIS A 3 -9.03 -4.61 -1.07
C HIS A 3 -9.47 -5.29 0.24
N GLY A 4 -10.65 -4.94 0.77
CA GLY A 4 -11.10 -5.34 2.11
C GLY A 4 -11.18 -6.86 2.35
N GLY A 5 -11.45 -7.65 1.31
CA GLY A 5 -11.45 -9.11 1.36
C GLY A 5 -10.06 -9.75 1.51
N PHE A 6 -8.98 -8.96 1.45
CA PHE A 6 -7.60 -9.40 1.62
C PHE A 6 -6.97 -8.89 2.92
N VAL A 7 -7.78 -8.37 3.84
CA VAL A 7 -7.34 -7.98 5.18
C VAL A 7 -7.30 -9.22 6.07
N GLY A 8 -6.15 -9.50 6.66
CA GLY A 8 -5.95 -10.66 7.53
C GLY A 8 -4.51 -11.15 7.59
N LYS A 9 -4.31 -12.21 8.41
CA LYS A 9 -3.00 -12.81 8.68
C LYS A 9 -2.27 -13.16 7.39
N GLY A 10 -1.01 -12.73 7.27
CA GLY A 10 -0.18 -12.97 6.08
C GLY A 10 -0.58 -12.23 4.80
N MET A 11 -1.47 -11.21 4.90
CA MET A 11 -1.86 -10.29 3.83
C MET A 11 -1.89 -8.83 4.34
N LEU A 12 -2.95 -8.06 4.03
CA LEU A 12 -3.06 -6.66 4.42
C LEU A 12 -3.43 -6.52 5.89
N THR A 13 -2.84 -5.54 6.58
CA THR A 13 -3.25 -5.15 7.94
C THR A 13 -4.57 -4.37 7.93
N ALA A 14 -4.76 -3.51 6.92
CA ALA A 14 -5.96 -2.71 6.72
C ALA A 14 -6.15 -2.37 5.24
N ALA A 15 -7.38 -2.04 4.87
CA ALA A 15 -7.75 -1.53 3.55
C ALA A 15 -8.59 -0.27 3.74
N ILE A 16 -8.28 0.79 2.98
CA ILE A 16 -9.00 2.05 3.04
C ILE A 16 -9.85 2.16 1.77
N SER A 17 -11.17 2.18 1.93
CA SER A 17 -12.11 2.31 0.82
C SER A 17 -12.55 3.76 0.68
N GLY A 18 -12.43 4.30 -0.53
CA GLY A 18 -13.10 5.54 -0.92
C GLY A 18 -14.51 5.25 -1.43
N GLU A 19 -15.14 6.28 -1.98
CA GLU A 19 -16.38 6.14 -2.75
C GLU A 19 -16.16 5.30 -4.02
N THR A 20 -17.25 4.89 -4.67
CA THR A 20 -17.18 4.06 -5.88
C THR A 20 -16.35 4.76 -6.96
N PHE A 21 -15.25 4.13 -7.38
CA PHE A 21 -14.26 4.65 -8.34
C PHE A 21 -13.54 5.94 -7.94
N ALA A 22 -13.51 6.27 -6.64
CA ALA A 22 -12.78 7.41 -6.11
C ALA A 22 -11.71 6.96 -5.10
N SER A 23 -10.57 7.64 -5.12
CA SER A 23 -9.54 7.48 -4.08
C SER A 23 -10.14 7.84 -2.72
N PRO A 24 -9.78 7.13 -1.63
CA PRO A 24 -10.08 7.59 -0.28
C PRO A 24 -9.43 8.95 -0.02
N THR A 25 -9.99 9.69 0.94
CA THR A 25 -9.49 11.01 1.34
C THR A 25 -8.15 10.88 2.08
N ILE A 26 -7.39 11.97 2.07
CA ILE A 26 -6.07 12.05 2.73
C ILE A 26 -6.20 11.76 4.22
N ASP A 27 -7.24 12.29 4.86
CA ASP A 27 -7.46 12.12 6.30
C ASP A 27 -7.87 10.68 6.65
N ALA A 28 -8.63 10.01 5.77
CA ALA A 28 -8.96 8.59 5.96
C ALA A 28 -7.70 7.71 5.86
N VAL A 29 -6.82 7.97 4.87
CA VAL A 29 -5.56 7.24 4.73
C VAL A 29 -4.63 7.53 5.92
N LEU A 30 -4.50 8.79 6.33
CA LEU A 30 -3.67 9.18 7.47
C LEU A 30 -4.16 8.54 8.77
N SER A 31 -5.48 8.54 9.02
CA SER A 31 -6.08 7.88 10.18
C SER A 31 -5.74 6.40 10.22
N ALA A 32 -5.86 5.70 9.08
CA ALA A 32 -5.48 4.29 8.98
C ALA A 32 -3.99 4.09 9.28
N ILE A 33 -3.09 4.89 8.71
CA ILE A 33 -1.64 4.83 8.97
C ILE A 33 -1.38 4.96 10.48
N VAL A 34 -1.94 5.97 11.14
CA VAL A 34 -1.73 6.21 12.57
C VAL A 34 -2.21 5.03 13.42
N GLN A 35 -3.32 4.38 13.05
CA GLN A 35 -3.87 3.26 13.81
C GLN A 35 -3.08 1.96 13.64
N VAL A 36 -2.52 1.70 12.45
CA VAL A 36 -1.91 0.39 12.16
C VAL A 36 -0.39 0.38 12.18
N THR A 37 0.26 1.54 12.27
CA THR A 37 1.72 1.62 12.21
C THR A 37 2.35 1.40 13.58
N GLY A 38 2.97 0.23 13.76
CA GLY A 38 3.78 -0.08 14.95
C GLY A 38 5.24 0.36 14.83
N PRO A 39 6.10 -0.01 15.80
CA PRO A 39 7.52 0.37 15.82
C PRO A 39 8.33 -0.11 14.61
N LYS A 40 7.89 -1.20 13.96
CA LYS A 40 8.51 -1.73 12.73
C LYS A 40 8.16 -0.92 11.48
N GLY A 41 7.23 0.02 11.58
CA GLY A 41 6.74 0.84 10.47
C GLY A 41 5.63 0.16 9.65
N CYS A 42 5.22 0.80 8.56
CA CYS A 42 4.19 0.30 7.65
C CYS A 42 4.57 0.53 6.18
N LEU A 43 4.10 -0.36 5.31
CA LEU A 43 4.22 -0.24 3.86
C LEU A 43 2.85 0.08 3.25
N LEU A 44 2.75 1.16 2.49
CA LEU A 44 1.56 1.47 1.68
C LEU A 44 1.73 0.90 0.28
N ILE A 45 0.78 0.07 -0.13
CA ILE A 45 0.69 -0.47 -1.50
C ILE A 45 -0.38 0.33 -2.24
N ILE A 46 0.05 1.13 -3.22
CA ILE A 46 -0.77 2.11 -3.92
C ILE A 46 -0.97 1.65 -5.36
N LYS A 47 -2.18 1.68 -5.89
CA LYS A 47 -2.39 1.42 -7.33
C LYS A 47 -2.06 2.68 -8.13
N ASN A 48 -1.50 2.54 -9.33
CA ASN A 48 -1.09 3.67 -10.16
C ASN A 48 -2.30 4.41 -10.79
N TYR A 49 -3.03 5.13 -9.93
CA TYR A 49 -4.06 6.09 -10.29
C TYR A 49 -3.69 7.44 -9.69
N THR A 50 -3.92 8.54 -10.41
CA THR A 50 -3.51 9.88 -9.98
C THR A 50 -4.05 10.25 -8.60
N GLY A 51 -5.34 10.00 -8.34
CA GLY A 51 -5.97 10.28 -7.05
C GLY A 51 -5.32 9.48 -5.91
N ASP A 52 -5.14 8.18 -6.11
CA ASP A 52 -4.52 7.30 -5.11
C ASP A 52 -3.09 7.75 -4.79
N ARG A 53 -2.28 8.05 -5.82
CA ARG A 53 -0.90 8.52 -5.63
C ARG A 53 -0.84 9.81 -4.85
N LEU A 54 -1.62 10.82 -5.25
CA LEU A 54 -1.61 12.11 -4.57
C LEU A 54 -2.07 11.99 -3.11
N ASN A 55 -3.17 11.28 -2.87
CA ASN A 55 -3.75 11.21 -1.53
C ASN A 55 -2.89 10.39 -0.57
N PHE A 56 -2.39 9.22 -1.02
CA PHE A 56 -1.55 8.37 -0.18
C PHE A 56 -0.15 8.96 0.03
N SER A 57 0.46 9.60 -0.97
CA SER A 57 1.76 10.25 -0.79
C SER A 57 1.68 11.40 0.21
N LEU A 58 0.62 12.23 0.16
CA LEU A 58 0.46 13.30 1.15
C LEU A 58 0.15 12.75 2.55
N ALA A 59 -0.67 11.71 2.66
CA ALA A 59 -0.94 11.04 3.94
C ALA A 59 0.35 10.43 4.54
N ALA A 60 1.17 9.76 3.72
CA ALA A 60 2.46 9.22 4.15
C ALA A 60 3.42 10.33 4.60
N GLN A 61 3.47 11.44 3.87
CA GLN A 61 4.27 12.61 4.26
C GLN A 61 3.81 13.16 5.61
N ARG A 62 2.51 13.36 5.81
CA ARG A 62 1.95 13.83 7.10
C ARG A 62 2.23 12.85 8.23
N ALA A 63 2.10 11.54 8.00
CA ALA A 63 2.41 10.52 9.00
C ALA A 63 3.89 10.59 9.45
N ARG A 64 4.82 10.78 8.51
CA ARG A 64 6.25 10.94 8.81
C ARG A 64 6.54 12.24 9.55
N THR A 65 6.02 13.37 9.08
CA THR A 65 6.39 14.70 9.61
C THR A 65 5.63 15.10 10.88
N GLN A 66 4.36 14.73 11.00
CA GLN A 66 3.50 15.13 12.12
C GLN A 66 3.51 14.10 13.26
N PHE A 67 3.68 12.81 12.95
CA PHE A 67 3.60 11.72 13.94
C PHE A 67 4.91 10.95 14.11
N GLY A 68 5.96 11.24 13.34
CA GLY A 68 7.25 10.55 13.42
C GLY A 68 7.18 9.07 13.01
N LEU A 69 6.15 8.66 12.26
CA LEU A 69 5.93 7.27 11.89
C LEU A 69 6.84 6.83 10.75
N LYS A 70 7.36 5.61 10.83
CA LYS A 70 8.11 4.96 9.75
C LYS A 70 7.14 4.41 8.72
N VAL A 71 7.05 5.08 7.58
CA VAL A 71 6.13 4.74 6.49
C VAL A 71 6.93 4.62 5.21
N GLU A 72 6.75 3.54 4.47
CA GLU A 72 7.26 3.34 3.12
C GLU A 72 6.11 3.17 2.12
N THR A 73 6.38 3.38 0.84
CA THR A 73 5.37 3.30 -0.22
C THR A 73 5.89 2.52 -1.42
N VAL A 74 5.03 1.73 -2.05
CA VAL A 74 5.22 1.17 -3.40
C VAL A 74 4.00 1.46 -4.26
N VAL A 75 4.22 1.58 -5.57
CA VAL A 75 3.16 1.81 -6.56
C VAL A 75 3.10 0.60 -7.49
N THR A 76 1.91 0.04 -7.66
CA THR A 76 1.67 -1.09 -8.56
C THR A 76 1.20 -0.60 -9.92
N CYS A 77 1.72 -1.21 -10.99
CA CYS A 77 1.63 -0.72 -12.37
C CYS A 77 1.60 -1.86 -13.41
N ASP A 78 0.90 -2.96 -13.10
CA ASP A 78 0.89 -4.21 -13.88
C ASP A 78 0.04 -4.18 -15.17
N ASP A 79 -0.69 -3.09 -15.44
CA ASP A 79 -1.48 -2.97 -16.66
C ASP A 79 -0.64 -2.57 -17.88
N VAL A 80 -0.33 -3.54 -18.73
CA VAL A 80 0.38 -3.35 -20.01
C VAL A 80 -0.52 -2.88 -21.16
N ALA A 81 -1.85 -2.79 -20.96
CA ALA A 81 -2.77 -2.42 -22.03
C ALA A 81 -2.87 -0.90 -22.25
N THR A 82 -2.40 -0.09 -21.30
CA THR A 82 -2.51 1.38 -21.35
C THR A 82 -1.17 2.06 -21.08
N ALA A 83 -0.94 3.22 -21.71
CA ALA A 83 0.28 4.01 -21.50
C ALA A 83 0.42 4.59 -20.08
N ALA A 84 -0.62 4.51 -19.25
CA ALA A 84 -0.60 4.98 -17.88
C ALA A 84 -0.11 3.94 -16.87
N GLU A 85 0.11 2.69 -17.30
CA GLU A 85 0.63 1.57 -16.48
C GLU A 85 -0.13 1.45 -15.14
N ARG A 86 -1.46 1.26 -15.22
CA ARG A 86 -2.34 1.21 -14.04
C ARG A 86 -2.01 0.00 -13.15
N GLY A 87 -2.29 0.11 -11.85
CA GLY A 87 -2.29 -1.07 -10.97
C GLY A 87 -3.63 -1.79 -11.03
N ILE A 88 -3.66 -3.06 -11.45
CA ILE A 88 -4.88 -3.85 -11.63
C ILE A 88 -4.87 -5.13 -10.77
N ALA A 89 -4.97 -6.32 -11.38
CA ALA A 89 -5.09 -7.58 -10.67
C ALA A 89 -3.76 -8.04 -10.05
N GLY A 90 -2.62 -7.69 -10.65
CA GLY A 90 -1.28 -8.02 -10.20
C GLY A 90 -0.97 -7.45 -8.81
N THR A 91 -1.63 -6.35 -8.41
CA THR A 91 -1.58 -5.82 -7.03
C THR A 91 -1.87 -6.90 -5.97
N LEU A 92 -2.70 -7.91 -6.28
CA LEU A 92 -2.97 -9.03 -5.37
C LEU A 92 -1.68 -9.79 -4.98
N PHE A 93 -0.80 -10.05 -5.94
CA PHE A 93 0.45 -10.76 -5.68
C PHE A 93 1.38 -9.93 -4.80
N VAL A 94 1.40 -8.61 -5.01
CA VAL A 94 2.14 -7.67 -4.18
C VAL A 94 1.65 -7.72 -2.73
N HIS A 95 0.32 -7.68 -2.50
CA HIS A 95 -0.24 -7.85 -1.15
C HIS A 95 0.19 -9.18 -0.52
N LYS A 96 0.14 -10.27 -1.29
CA LYS A 96 0.40 -11.63 -0.77
C LYS A 96 1.85 -11.81 -0.35
N VAL A 97 2.79 -11.29 -1.13
CA VAL A 97 4.23 -11.42 -0.86
C VAL A 97 4.66 -10.44 0.21
N ALA A 98 4.24 -9.18 0.13
CA ALA A 98 4.53 -8.18 1.17
C ALA A 98 3.93 -8.59 2.53
N GLY A 99 2.67 -9.04 2.54
CA GLY A 99 2.01 -9.53 3.74
C GLY A 99 2.69 -10.75 4.34
N ALA A 100 3.14 -11.70 3.52
CA ALA A 100 3.90 -12.86 4.01
C ALA A 100 5.27 -12.46 4.59
N ALA A 101 5.98 -11.53 3.95
CA ALA A 101 7.25 -11.00 4.43
C ALA A 101 7.06 -10.27 5.78
N ALA A 102 6.01 -9.45 5.90
CA ALA A 102 5.68 -8.74 7.13
C ALA A 102 5.29 -9.69 8.27
N GLU A 103 4.47 -10.70 7.98
CA GLU A 103 4.06 -11.74 8.95
C GLU A 103 5.27 -12.56 9.45
N ALA A 104 6.24 -12.83 8.57
CA ALA A 104 7.51 -13.45 8.94
C ALA A 104 8.42 -12.53 9.78
N GLY A 105 8.00 -11.29 10.05
CA GLY A 105 8.67 -10.36 10.93
C GLY A 105 9.83 -9.60 10.29
N LYS A 106 9.99 -9.66 8.96
CA LYS A 106 11.05 -8.97 8.21
C LYS A 106 11.02 -7.45 8.46
N PRO A 107 12.19 -6.76 8.37
CA PRO A 107 12.24 -5.31 8.48
C PRO A 107 11.53 -4.63 7.29
N LEU A 108 11.06 -3.40 7.50
CA LEU A 108 10.25 -2.66 6.52
C LEU A 108 10.93 -2.56 5.14
N ASP A 109 12.24 -2.33 5.11
CA ASP A 109 12.99 -2.22 3.85
C ASP A 109 13.01 -3.53 3.06
N GLU A 110 13.08 -4.68 3.74
CA GLU A 110 12.98 -6.00 3.09
C GLU A 110 11.55 -6.28 2.62
N VAL A 111 10.53 -5.87 3.38
CA VAL A 111 9.13 -6.00 2.95
C VAL A 111 8.90 -5.18 1.68
N LYS A 112 9.42 -3.94 1.66
CA LYS A 112 9.39 -3.07 0.47
C LYS A 112 10.13 -3.70 -0.70
N ALA A 113 11.34 -4.23 -0.49
CA ALA A 113 12.12 -4.88 -1.55
C ALA A 113 11.40 -6.09 -2.15
N CYS A 114 10.77 -6.92 -1.31
CA CYS A 114 9.95 -8.05 -1.77
C CYS A 114 8.74 -7.56 -2.60
N ALA A 115 8.08 -6.48 -2.16
CA ALA A 115 6.96 -5.91 -2.89
C ALA A 115 7.39 -5.35 -4.26
N THR A 116 8.50 -4.60 -4.31
CA THR A 116 9.09 -4.08 -5.55
C THR A 116 9.48 -5.19 -6.52
N ALA A 117 10.13 -6.26 -6.04
CA ALA A 117 10.49 -7.39 -6.89
C ALA A 117 9.28 -8.08 -7.53
N VAL A 118 8.13 -8.09 -6.85
CA VAL A 118 6.87 -8.60 -7.44
C VAL A 118 6.31 -7.63 -8.45
N ILE A 119 6.31 -6.32 -8.16
CA ILE A 119 5.89 -5.28 -9.11
C ILE A 119 6.67 -5.38 -10.42
N ASP A 120 7.99 -5.55 -10.34
CA ASP A 120 8.85 -5.67 -11.52
C ASP A 120 8.62 -6.96 -12.32
N ALA A 121 7.91 -7.94 -11.73
CA ALA A 121 7.65 -9.27 -12.29
C ALA A 121 6.17 -9.51 -12.64
N THR A 122 5.30 -8.52 -12.47
CA THR A 122 3.85 -8.58 -12.81
C THR A 122 3.49 -7.48 -13.79
#